data_AF-A0A1Q4AU52-F1
#
_entry.id   AF-A0A1Q4AU52-F1
#
_cell.length_a   1.000
_cell.length_b   1.000
_cell.length_c   1.000
_cell.angle_alpha   90.00
_cell.angle_beta   90.00
_cell.angle_gamma   90.00
#
_symmetry.space_group_name_H-M   'P 1'
#
loop_
_entity.id
_entity.type
_entity.pdbx_description
1 polymer ?
#
loop_
_entity_poly.entity_id
_entity_poly.type
_entity_poly.pdbx_seq_one_letter_code
_entity_poly.pdbx_strand_id
1 'polypeptide(L)'
;MQLTRRDEQMLDWLNVVRMADMDGVRWALAALKHGHADNPVTTRRANQWVARMAEAGLVERVRPMYRNRQIVWPTYAGAGRTPPALFRQTMRHELAVAAVSARYLAKGYEWSRDRRPESPRDHQGDGLAARGGVVELVEVELTTKKLARYRVIHGILGQRLNGELAAVTYWCTPEVARVVDREADRFVFRDQRNRLVTRGVFDNQGRWIEGSAFAV
;
A
#
# COMPACT_ATOMS: atom_id res chain seq x y z
N MET A 1 18.60 -21.48 11.08
CA MET A 1 17.72 -21.46 9.89
C MET A 1 18.40 -20.63 8.81
N GLN A 2 18.50 -21.13 7.58
CA GLN A 2 18.99 -20.34 6.45
C GLN A 2 17.83 -19.57 5.80
N LEU A 3 17.99 -18.26 5.62
CA LEU A 3 17.01 -17.44 4.91
C LEU A 3 17.14 -17.66 3.39
N THR A 4 16.00 -17.70 2.71
CA THR A 4 15.97 -17.68 1.25
C THR A 4 15.95 -16.23 0.76
N ARG A 5 16.39 -15.98 -0.48
CA ARG A 5 16.28 -14.66 -1.11
C ARG A 5 14.85 -14.08 -1.03
N ARG A 6 13.84 -14.93 -1.17
CA ARG A 6 12.42 -14.53 -1.05
C ARG A 6 12.06 -14.08 0.37
N ASP A 7 12.68 -14.66 1.39
CA ASP A 7 12.46 -14.26 2.78
C ASP A 7 13.03 -12.88 3.05
N GLU A 8 14.24 -12.63 2.57
CA GLU A 8 14.89 -11.31 2.64
C GLU A 8 14.03 -10.25 1.95
N GLN A 9 13.57 -10.52 0.72
CA GLN A 9 12.69 -9.60 -0.02
C GLN A 9 11.35 -9.36 0.69
N MET A 10 10.78 -10.37 1.35
CA MET A 10 9.57 -10.20 2.15
C MET A 10 9.81 -9.33 3.39
N LEU A 11 10.97 -9.48 4.05
CA LEU A 11 11.36 -8.64 5.18
C LEU A 11 11.62 -7.20 4.74
N ASP A 12 12.27 -6.99 3.60
CA ASP A 12 12.47 -5.68 2.99
C ASP A 12 11.14 -5.00 2.66
N TRP A 13 10.21 -5.74 2.04
CA TRP A 13 8.87 -5.23 1.76
C TRP A 13 8.12 -4.86 3.06
N LEU A 14 8.15 -5.74 4.06
CA LEU A 14 7.56 -5.45 5.38
C LEU A 14 8.25 -4.26 6.08
N ASN A 15 9.53 -4.02 5.83
CA ASN A 15 10.23 -2.85 6.34
C ASN A 15 9.74 -1.55 5.68
N VAL A 16 9.28 -1.63 4.42
CA VAL A 16 8.65 -0.53 3.69
C VAL A 16 7.23 -0.28 4.22
N VAL A 17 6.34 -1.29 4.19
CA VAL A 17 4.91 -1.15 4.54
C VAL A 17 4.60 -1.25 6.03
N ARG A 18 5.59 -1.60 6.86
CA ARG A 18 5.58 -1.72 8.33
C ARG A 18 4.75 -2.85 8.92
N MET A 19 3.59 -3.14 8.35
CA MET A 19 2.74 -4.26 8.74
C MET A 19 1.86 -4.70 7.57
N ALA A 20 1.39 -5.95 7.62
CA ALA A 20 0.43 -6.46 6.65
C ALA A 20 -0.54 -7.42 7.33
N ASP A 21 -1.72 -7.59 6.74
CA ASP A 21 -2.57 -8.73 7.06
C ASP A 21 -2.22 -9.93 6.18
N MET A 22 -2.84 -11.07 6.46
CA MET A 22 -2.60 -12.29 5.68
C MET A 22 -2.96 -12.16 4.20
N ASP A 23 -3.85 -11.25 3.79
CA ASP A 23 -4.12 -11.05 2.35
C ASP A 23 -2.91 -10.39 1.67
N GLY A 24 -2.40 -9.31 2.26
CA GLY A 24 -1.18 -8.64 1.77
C GLY A 24 0.01 -9.59 1.71
N VAL A 25 0.25 -10.37 2.78
CA VAL A 25 1.34 -11.37 2.83
C VAL A 25 1.19 -12.40 1.71
N ARG A 26 -0.02 -12.88 1.42
CA ARG A 26 -0.24 -13.89 0.37
C ARG A 26 0.05 -13.35 -1.02
N TRP A 27 -0.31 -12.10 -1.30
CA TRP A 27 -0.02 -11.45 -2.58
C TRP A 27 1.48 -11.16 -2.74
N ALA A 28 2.13 -10.59 -1.71
CA ALA A 28 3.56 -10.31 -1.75
C ALA A 28 4.40 -11.58 -1.94
N LEU A 29 4.06 -12.68 -1.22
CA LEU A 29 4.74 -13.97 -1.40
C LEU A 29 4.57 -14.57 -2.79
N ALA A 30 3.43 -14.34 -3.45
CA ALA A 30 3.20 -14.78 -4.82
C ALA A 30 4.06 -14.00 -5.80
N ALA A 31 4.04 -12.66 -5.66
CA ALA A 31 4.81 -11.73 -6.47
C ALA A 31 6.31 -12.03 -6.44
N LEU A 32 6.88 -12.13 -5.24
CA LEU A 32 8.33 -12.29 -5.05
C LEU A 32 8.87 -13.67 -5.49
N LYS A 33 7.99 -14.63 -5.77
CA LYS A 33 8.41 -15.93 -6.31
C LYS A 33 8.68 -15.88 -7.82
N HIS A 34 7.90 -15.10 -8.57
CA HIS A 34 7.86 -15.16 -10.03
C HIS A 34 8.03 -13.79 -10.72
N GLY A 35 8.21 -12.71 -9.95
CA GLY A 35 8.26 -11.33 -10.47
C GLY A 35 6.90 -10.79 -10.92
N HIS A 36 5.88 -11.63 -11.02
CA HIS A 36 4.48 -11.29 -11.23
C HIS A 36 3.60 -12.46 -10.75
N ALA A 37 2.34 -12.19 -10.43
CA ALA A 37 1.36 -13.18 -10.05
C ALA A 37 -0.06 -12.67 -10.31
N ASP A 38 -0.91 -13.52 -10.90
CA ASP A 38 -2.34 -13.21 -11.06
C ASP A 38 -3.17 -13.62 -9.85
N ASN A 39 -2.60 -14.47 -8.98
CA ASN A 39 -3.29 -15.01 -7.82
C ASN A 39 -2.37 -15.04 -6.60
N PRO A 40 -2.92 -14.82 -5.39
CA PRO A 40 -2.17 -14.91 -4.14
C PRO A 40 -1.79 -16.36 -3.84
N VAL A 41 -0.72 -16.59 -3.06
CA VAL A 41 -0.46 -17.95 -2.55
C VAL A 41 -1.60 -18.42 -1.63
N THR A 42 -1.73 -19.73 -1.46
CA THR A 42 -2.70 -20.31 -0.52
C THR A 42 -2.46 -19.81 0.91
N THR A 43 -3.53 -19.71 1.72
CA THR A 43 -3.44 -19.38 3.15
C THR A 43 -2.47 -20.28 3.92
N ARG A 44 -2.44 -21.59 3.59
CA ARG A 44 -1.50 -22.55 4.21
C ARG A 44 -0.04 -22.16 3.99
N ARG A 45 0.34 -21.85 2.74
CA ARG A 45 1.72 -21.41 2.40
C ARG A 45 2.10 -20.11 3.10
N ALA A 46 1.19 -19.14 3.17
CA ALA A 46 1.45 -17.89 3.88
C ALA A 46 1.62 -18.12 5.39
N ASN A 47 0.74 -18.92 6.02
CA ASN A 47 0.87 -19.29 7.43
C ASN A 47 2.18 -20.03 7.73
N GLN A 48 2.62 -20.93 6.84
CA GLN A 48 3.91 -21.62 6.97
C GLN A 48 5.08 -20.64 6.95
N TRP A 49 5.06 -19.66 6.03
CA TRP A 49 6.08 -18.62 5.99
C TRP A 49 6.08 -17.79 7.27
N VAL A 50 4.92 -17.30 7.71
CA VAL A 50 4.77 -16.50 8.94
C VAL A 50 5.24 -17.29 10.17
N ALA A 51 4.85 -18.56 10.30
CA ALA A 51 5.25 -19.40 11.43
C ALA A 51 6.76 -19.56 11.50
N ARG A 52 7.40 -19.87 10.36
CA ARG A 52 8.86 -20.03 10.29
C ARG A 52 9.61 -18.73 10.60
N MET A 53 9.15 -17.59 10.10
CA MET A 53 9.77 -16.30 10.39
C MET A 53 9.56 -15.88 11.84
N ALA A 54 8.43 -16.23 12.44
CA ALA A 54 8.15 -15.97 13.86
C ALA A 54 9.01 -16.85 14.77
N GLU A 55 9.17 -18.13 14.45
CA GLU A 55 10.07 -19.05 15.15
C GLU A 55 11.53 -18.56 15.08
N ALA A 56 11.93 -17.96 13.97
CA ALA A 56 13.23 -17.32 13.82
C ALA A 56 13.36 -15.95 14.51
N GLY A 57 12.30 -15.43 15.13
CA GLY A 57 12.29 -14.12 15.79
C GLY A 57 12.37 -12.92 14.84
N LEU A 58 12.10 -13.10 13.53
CA LEU A 58 12.22 -12.05 12.51
C LEU A 58 10.92 -11.31 12.25
N VAL A 59 9.78 -11.96 12.52
CA VAL A 59 8.45 -11.32 12.47
C VAL A 59 7.67 -11.64 13.74
N GLU A 60 6.76 -10.76 14.08
CA GLU A 60 5.74 -11.00 15.09
C GLU A 60 4.36 -11.00 14.43
N ARG A 61 3.38 -11.56 15.15
CA ARG A 61 2.00 -11.64 14.68
C ARG A 61 1.00 -11.53 15.81
N VAL A 62 -0.13 -10.91 15.53
CA VAL A 62 -1.28 -10.89 16.45
C VAL A 62 -2.56 -11.11 15.68
N ARG A 63 -3.58 -11.63 16.34
CA ARG A 63 -4.97 -11.63 15.85
C ARG A 63 -5.80 -10.75 16.80
N PRO A 64 -5.98 -9.45 16.52
CA PRO A 64 -6.70 -8.56 17.42
C PRO A 64 -8.17 -8.99 17.53
N MET A 65 -8.75 -8.99 18.73
CA MET A 65 -10.14 -9.47 18.92
C MET A 65 -11.18 -8.70 18.08
N TYR A 66 -10.95 -7.40 17.85
CA TYR A 66 -11.82 -6.54 17.04
C TYR A 66 -11.58 -6.66 15.52
N ARG A 67 -10.61 -7.47 15.09
CA ARG A 67 -10.35 -7.76 13.67
C ARG A 67 -10.24 -9.26 13.46
N ASN A 68 -11.10 -9.80 12.58
CA ASN A 68 -11.02 -11.20 12.20
C ASN A 68 -9.85 -11.50 11.21
N ARG A 69 -8.67 -10.90 11.42
CA ARG A 69 -7.47 -11.10 10.58
C ARG A 69 -6.21 -11.13 11.45
N GLN A 70 -5.27 -11.99 11.07
CA GLN A 70 -3.92 -11.96 11.62
C GLN A 70 -3.12 -10.84 10.96
N ILE A 71 -2.45 -10.04 11.78
CA ILE A 71 -1.53 -8.97 11.39
C ILE A 71 -0.12 -9.47 11.65
N VAL A 72 0.80 -9.15 10.73
CA VAL A 72 2.21 -9.53 10.76
C VAL A 72 3.07 -8.28 10.57
N TRP A 73 4.15 -8.16 11.33
CA TRP A 73 5.12 -7.06 11.22
C TRP A 73 6.54 -7.60 11.48
N PRO A 74 7.58 -6.95 10.96
CA PRO A 74 8.95 -7.35 11.25
C PRO A 74 9.34 -6.95 12.68
N THR A 75 10.12 -7.79 13.35
CA THR A 75 10.73 -7.45 14.65
C THR A 75 11.91 -6.51 14.45
N TYR A 76 12.49 -6.03 15.56
CA TYR A 76 13.77 -5.31 15.49
C TYR A 76 14.87 -6.17 14.84
N ALA A 77 14.93 -7.48 15.13
CA ALA A 77 15.88 -8.38 14.49
C ALA A 77 15.60 -8.56 12.98
N GLY A 78 14.34 -8.49 12.54
CA GLY A 78 13.96 -8.64 11.14
C GLY A 78 14.12 -7.39 10.28
N ALA A 79 14.04 -6.17 10.86
CA ALA A 79 14.04 -4.92 10.08
C ALA A 79 14.87 -3.77 10.68
N GLY A 80 15.54 -3.98 11.83
CA GLY A 80 16.33 -2.96 12.51
C GLY A 80 15.49 -1.79 13.04
N ARG A 81 14.18 -1.98 13.25
CA ARG A 81 13.23 -0.93 13.62
C ARG A 81 12.29 -1.38 14.72
N THR A 82 11.86 -0.42 15.55
CA THR A 82 10.84 -0.64 16.58
C THR A 82 9.53 -1.13 15.94
N PRO A 83 8.84 -2.10 16.55
CA PRO A 83 7.56 -2.58 16.05
C PRO A 83 6.53 -1.45 15.92
N PRO A 84 5.59 -1.57 14.97
CA PRO A 84 4.53 -0.59 14.81
C PRO A 84 3.55 -0.64 15.99
N ALA A 85 2.96 0.51 16.31
CA ALA A 85 1.95 0.60 17.36
C ALA A 85 0.58 0.10 16.84
N LEU A 86 0.26 -1.15 17.15
CA LEU A 86 -0.89 -1.90 16.60
C LEU A 86 -2.27 -1.31 16.94
N PHE A 87 -2.37 -0.49 17.98
CA PHE A 87 -3.63 0.09 18.44
C PHE A 87 -3.81 1.56 18.05
N ARG A 88 -3.01 2.08 17.11
CA ARG A 88 -3.18 3.44 16.60
C ARG A 88 -4.30 3.52 15.57
N GLN A 89 -4.92 4.70 15.50
CA GLN A 89 -5.92 5.05 14.49
C GLN A 89 -5.44 4.79 13.05
N THR A 90 -4.13 4.85 12.80
CA THR A 90 -3.51 4.66 11.48
C THR A 90 -3.39 3.21 11.05
N MET A 91 -3.57 2.22 11.93
CA MET A 91 -3.40 0.80 11.60
C MET A 91 -4.27 0.37 10.40
N ARG A 92 -5.53 0.85 10.35
CA ARG A 92 -6.43 0.55 9.22
C ARG A 92 -5.85 1.02 7.88
N HIS A 93 -5.25 2.21 7.87
CA HIS A 93 -4.63 2.81 6.70
C HIS A 93 -3.36 2.05 6.30
N GLU A 94 -2.47 1.76 7.27
CA GLU A 94 -1.23 1.01 7.02
C GLU A 94 -1.49 -0.37 6.40
N LEU A 95 -2.51 -1.09 6.88
CA LEU A 95 -2.92 -2.37 6.29
C LEU A 95 -3.47 -2.24 4.86
N ALA A 96 -4.20 -1.16 4.57
CA ALA A 96 -4.72 -0.89 3.23
C ALA A 96 -3.59 -0.55 2.24
N VAL A 97 -2.60 0.26 2.68
CA VAL A 97 -1.38 0.53 1.91
C VAL A 97 -0.61 -0.76 1.61
N ALA A 98 -0.44 -1.64 2.61
CA ALA A 98 0.20 -2.94 2.40
C ALA A 98 -0.55 -3.82 1.39
N ALA A 99 -1.89 -3.80 1.42
CA ALA A 99 -2.71 -4.57 0.48
C ALA A 99 -2.59 -4.07 -0.97
N VAL A 100 -2.48 -2.75 -1.17
CA VAL A 100 -2.25 -2.12 -2.49
C VAL A 100 -0.83 -2.41 -2.97
N SER A 101 0.17 -2.16 -2.11
CA SER A 101 1.58 -2.45 -2.39
C SER A 101 1.80 -3.89 -2.86
N ALA A 102 1.22 -4.87 -2.15
CA ALA A 102 1.36 -6.27 -2.50
C ALA A 102 0.76 -6.61 -3.88
N ARG A 103 -0.29 -5.89 -4.33
CA ARG A 103 -0.90 -6.08 -5.65
C ARG A 103 -0.09 -5.40 -6.76
N TYR A 104 0.52 -4.24 -6.48
CA TYR A 104 1.51 -3.65 -7.37
C TYR A 104 2.71 -4.59 -7.59
N LEU A 105 3.26 -5.15 -6.50
CA LEU A 105 4.30 -6.19 -6.60
C LEU A 105 3.84 -7.37 -7.47
N ALA A 106 2.60 -7.83 -7.29
CA ALA A 106 2.04 -8.92 -8.08
C ALA A 106 1.89 -8.59 -9.57
N LYS A 107 1.81 -7.30 -9.94
CA LYS A 107 1.84 -6.85 -11.33
C LYS A 107 3.25 -6.51 -11.83
N GLY A 108 4.28 -6.88 -11.08
CA GLY A 108 5.68 -6.69 -11.44
C GLY A 108 6.18 -5.26 -11.32
N TYR A 109 5.49 -4.44 -10.51
CA TYR A 109 6.02 -3.15 -10.10
C TYR A 109 6.97 -3.34 -8.93
N GLU A 110 7.97 -2.48 -8.86
CA GLU A 110 8.70 -2.20 -7.63
C GLU A 110 7.88 -1.25 -6.76
N TRP A 111 7.98 -1.40 -5.44
CA TRP A 111 7.27 -0.55 -4.49
C TRP A 111 8.24 0.11 -3.53
N SER A 112 8.11 1.43 -3.35
CA SER A 112 8.92 2.21 -2.41
C SER A 112 8.08 3.26 -1.67
N ARG A 113 8.65 3.85 -0.63
CA ARG A 113 8.04 5.02 0.03
C ARG A 113 8.23 6.24 -0.86
N ASP A 114 7.22 7.10 -0.90
CA ASP A 114 7.37 8.40 -1.52
C ASP A 114 8.39 9.28 -0.76
N ARG A 115 8.90 10.32 -1.43
CA ARG A 115 9.87 11.25 -0.85
C ARG A 115 9.30 11.92 0.40
N ARG A 116 10.17 12.23 1.36
CA ARG A 116 9.76 13.00 2.54
C ARG A 116 9.36 14.41 2.10
N PRO A 117 8.30 15.00 2.68
CA PRO A 117 7.93 16.37 2.39
C PRO A 117 9.09 17.32 2.73
N GLU A 118 9.41 18.23 1.82
CA GLU A 118 10.47 19.23 2.04
C GLU A 118 9.98 20.41 2.88
N SER A 119 8.66 20.60 2.96
CA SER A 119 8.02 21.63 3.77
C SER A 119 6.68 21.17 4.33
N PRO A 120 6.13 21.86 5.35
CA PRO A 120 4.79 21.56 5.88
C PRO A 120 3.65 21.74 4.85
N ARG A 121 3.93 22.45 3.75
CA ARG A 121 2.97 22.65 2.64
C ARG A 121 3.11 21.60 1.55
N ASP A 122 4.13 20.74 1.62
CA ASP A 122 4.35 19.65 0.68
C ASP A 122 3.52 18.41 1.10
N HIS A 123 3.41 17.43 0.20
CA HIS A 123 2.60 16.25 0.39
C HIS A 123 3.38 15.00 0.01
N GLN A 124 3.40 14.02 0.92
CA GLN A 124 3.96 12.70 0.71
C GLN A 124 2.81 11.73 0.46
N GLY A 125 2.86 11.04 -0.69
CA GLY A 125 1.96 9.96 -1.01
C GLY A 125 2.25 8.71 -0.19
N ASP A 126 1.33 7.74 -0.24
CA ASP A 126 1.45 6.51 0.53
C ASP A 126 2.50 5.53 -0.04
N GLY A 127 2.80 5.65 -1.34
CA GLY A 127 3.91 4.95 -1.96
C GLY A 127 4.13 5.34 -3.41
N LEU A 128 5.24 4.83 -3.95
CA LEU A 128 5.57 4.90 -5.38
C LEU A 128 5.60 3.49 -5.93
N ALA A 129 4.98 3.31 -7.09
CA ALA A 129 5.03 2.09 -7.86
C ALA A 129 5.77 2.35 -9.16
N ALA A 130 6.85 1.61 -9.41
CA ALA A 130 7.69 1.80 -10.60
C ALA A 130 7.77 0.52 -11.44
N ARG A 131 7.63 0.64 -12.76
CA ARG A 131 7.82 -0.48 -13.69
C ARG A 131 8.25 0.04 -15.06
N GLY A 132 9.37 -0.47 -15.59
CA GLY A 132 9.84 -0.12 -16.94
C GLY A 132 10.08 1.38 -17.14
N GLY A 133 10.60 2.09 -16.12
CA GLY A 133 10.84 3.53 -16.17
C GLY A 133 9.61 4.41 -15.94
N VAL A 134 8.42 3.83 -15.83
CA VAL A 134 7.18 4.53 -15.50
C VAL A 134 7.02 4.53 -13.98
N VAL A 135 6.77 5.70 -13.39
CA VAL A 135 6.52 5.88 -11.96
C VAL A 135 5.10 6.39 -11.74
N GLU A 136 4.34 5.66 -10.94
CA GLU A 136 3.02 6.05 -10.44
C GLU A 136 3.12 6.42 -8.97
N LEU A 137 2.51 7.53 -8.58
CA LEU A 137 2.28 7.84 -7.18
C LEU A 137 0.96 7.22 -6.73
N VAL A 138 0.99 6.60 -5.56
CA VAL A 138 -0.14 5.85 -5.02
C VAL A 138 -0.63 6.49 -3.74
N GLU A 139 -1.94 6.72 -3.68
CA GLU A 139 -2.66 7.23 -2.53
C GLU A 139 -3.67 6.20 -2.08
N VAL A 140 -3.77 5.97 -0.77
CA VAL A 140 -4.83 5.19 -0.14
C VAL A 140 -5.70 6.15 0.66
N GLU A 141 -7.00 6.19 0.39
CA GLU A 141 -7.90 7.10 1.11
C GLU A 141 -9.14 6.38 1.61
N LEU A 142 -9.23 6.20 2.92
CA LEU A 142 -10.35 5.50 3.57
C LEU A 142 -11.39 6.44 4.18
N THR A 143 -11.10 7.74 4.23
CA THR A 143 -11.99 8.77 4.78
C THR A 143 -11.85 10.06 3.99
N THR A 144 -12.92 10.82 3.82
CA THR A 144 -12.86 12.09 3.10
C THR A 144 -12.02 13.13 3.86
N LYS A 145 -11.26 13.92 3.12
CA LYS A 145 -10.56 15.09 3.65
C LYS A 145 -11.42 16.35 3.52
N LYS A 146 -11.12 17.38 4.32
CA LYS A 146 -11.74 18.71 4.16
C LYS A 146 -11.33 19.31 2.81
N LEU A 147 -12.22 20.10 2.20
CA LEU A 147 -12.00 20.72 0.89
C LEU A 147 -10.67 21.47 0.77
N ALA A 148 -10.31 22.26 1.78
CA ALA A 148 -9.05 23.00 1.81
C ALA A 148 -7.83 22.07 1.68
N ARG A 149 -7.90 20.84 2.22
CA ARG A 149 -6.81 19.87 2.11
C ARG A 149 -6.74 19.26 0.71
N TYR A 150 -7.88 18.97 0.06
CA TYR A 150 -7.88 18.49 -1.34
C TYR A 150 -7.26 19.52 -2.29
N ARG A 151 -7.59 20.82 -2.12
CA ARG A 151 -6.99 21.88 -2.93
C ARG A 151 -5.46 21.87 -2.86
N VAL A 152 -4.89 21.70 -1.65
CA VAL A 152 -3.44 21.66 -1.45
C VAL A 152 -2.85 20.40 -2.10
N ILE A 153 -3.40 19.23 -1.79
CA ILE A 153 -2.88 17.95 -2.29
C ILE A 153 -2.94 17.90 -3.82
N HIS A 154 -4.09 18.20 -4.43
CA HIS A 154 -4.23 18.16 -5.90
C HIS A 154 -3.35 19.19 -6.60
N GLY A 155 -3.11 20.37 -5.99
CA GLY A 155 -2.15 21.34 -6.52
C GLY A 155 -0.72 20.79 -6.59
N ILE A 156 -0.27 20.13 -5.54
CA ILE A 156 1.06 19.50 -5.46
C ILE A 156 1.17 18.34 -6.45
N LEU A 157 0.15 17.48 -6.49
CA LEU A 157 0.13 16.34 -7.40
C LEU A 157 0.08 16.77 -8.86
N GLY A 158 -0.65 17.85 -9.19
CA GLY A 158 -0.61 18.46 -10.52
C GLY A 158 0.79 18.95 -10.90
N GLN A 159 1.54 19.55 -9.97
CA GLN A 159 2.94 19.92 -10.23
C GLN A 159 3.82 18.70 -10.50
N ARG A 160 3.66 17.62 -9.71
CA ARG A 160 4.45 16.39 -9.90
C ARG A 160 4.09 15.64 -11.18
N LEU A 161 2.84 15.70 -11.62
CA LEU A 161 2.40 15.16 -12.92
C LEU A 161 3.02 15.91 -14.12
N ASN A 162 3.44 17.16 -13.97
CA ASN A 162 4.19 17.88 -15.01
C ASN A 162 5.66 17.46 -15.09
N GLY A 163 6.17 16.73 -14.10
CA GLY A 163 7.56 16.31 -14.04
C GLY A 163 7.67 14.79 -14.00
N GLU A 164 7.90 14.27 -12.80
CA GLU A 164 8.43 12.92 -12.56
C GLU A 164 7.38 11.79 -12.60
N LEU A 165 6.09 12.09 -12.47
CA LEU A 165 5.06 11.06 -12.33
C LEU A 165 4.33 10.81 -13.64
N ALA A 166 4.15 9.56 -14.04
CA ALA A 166 3.29 9.22 -15.17
C ALA A 166 1.80 9.33 -14.80
N ALA A 167 1.43 8.91 -13.60
CA ALA A 167 0.07 8.98 -13.08
C ALA A 167 0.03 9.07 -11.55
N VAL A 168 -1.13 9.41 -11.03
CA VAL A 168 -1.50 9.32 -9.61
C VAL A 168 -2.72 8.41 -9.50
N THR A 169 -2.62 7.36 -8.70
CA THR A 169 -3.72 6.41 -8.49
C THR A 169 -4.18 6.41 -7.03
N TYR A 170 -5.44 6.80 -6.82
CA TYR A 170 -6.13 6.74 -5.54
C TYR A 170 -6.89 5.43 -5.38
N TRP A 171 -6.58 4.70 -4.31
CA TRP A 171 -7.30 3.49 -3.88
C TRP A 171 -8.12 3.80 -2.64
N CYS A 172 -9.43 3.76 -2.79
CA CYS A 172 -10.35 4.30 -1.81
C CYS A 172 -11.48 3.33 -1.44
N THR A 173 -12.30 3.72 -0.48
CA THR A 173 -13.68 3.24 -0.46
C THR A 173 -14.48 3.84 -1.62
N PRO A 174 -15.55 3.20 -2.11
CA PRO A 174 -16.35 3.74 -3.21
C PRO A 174 -16.90 5.16 -2.98
N GLU A 175 -17.28 5.48 -1.74
CA GLU A 175 -17.75 6.83 -1.37
C GLU A 175 -16.63 7.86 -1.49
N VAL A 176 -15.47 7.55 -0.91
CA VAL A 176 -14.32 8.44 -0.92
C VAL A 176 -13.78 8.62 -2.34
N ALA A 177 -13.78 7.56 -3.17
CA ALA A 177 -13.39 7.63 -4.57
C ALA A 177 -14.18 8.72 -5.32
N ARG A 178 -15.51 8.75 -5.16
CA ARG A 178 -16.38 9.77 -5.78
C ARG A 178 -16.04 11.18 -5.33
N VAL A 179 -15.71 11.36 -4.05
CA VAL A 179 -15.33 12.68 -3.51
C VAL A 179 -13.98 13.11 -4.07
N VAL A 180 -12.97 12.25 -4.03
CA VAL A 180 -11.64 12.54 -4.61
C VAL A 180 -11.78 12.90 -6.09
N ASP A 181 -12.54 12.12 -6.85
CA ASP A 181 -12.76 12.31 -8.29
C ASP A 181 -13.40 13.68 -8.58
N ARG A 182 -14.48 14.02 -7.86
CA ARG A 182 -15.16 15.31 -7.96
C ARG A 182 -14.24 16.49 -7.57
N GLU A 183 -13.44 16.35 -6.51
CA GLU A 183 -12.51 17.41 -6.13
C GLU A 183 -11.30 17.49 -7.08
N ALA A 184 -10.92 16.41 -7.76
CA ALA A 184 -9.89 16.41 -8.79
C ALA A 184 -10.35 17.22 -10.01
N ASP A 185 -11.62 17.11 -10.43
CA ASP A 185 -12.19 17.92 -11.51
C ASP A 185 -12.11 19.43 -11.25
N ARG A 186 -12.05 19.83 -9.99
CA ARG A 186 -12.02 21.24 -9.57
C ARG A 186 -10.61 21.81 -9.46
N PHE A 187 -9.62 20.99 -9.14
CA PHE A 187 -8.30 21.45 -8.71
C PHE A 187 -7.14 20.93 -9.57
N VAL A 188 -7.36 19.93 -10.43
CA VAL A 188 -6.37 19.42 -11.37
C VAL A 188 -6.61 20.03 -12.74
N PHE A 189 -5.55 20.40 -13.46
CA PHE A 189 -5.68 20.93 -14.81
C PHE A 189 -6.26 19.89 -15.78
N ARG A 190 -7.03 20.35 -16.77
CA ARG A 190 -7.82 19.48 -17.66
C ARG A 190 -6.98 18.50 -18.46
N ASP A 191 -5.79 18.90 -18.88
CA ASP A 191 -4.81 18.11 -19.62
C ASP A 191 -4.10 17.04 -18.77
N GLN A 192 -4.12 17.19 -17.45
CA GLN A 192 -3.57 16.22 -16.50
C GLN A 192 -4.63 15.30 -15.89
N ARG A 193 -5.90 15.67 -15.99
CA ARG A 193 -6.99 15.05 -15.24
C ARG A 193 -7.14 13.55 -15.48
N ASN A 194 -6.88 13.10 -16.71
CA ASN A 194 -6.91 11.70 -17.11
C ASN A 194 -5.79 10.85 -16.47
N ARG A 195 -4.74 11.49 -15.94
CA ARG A 195 -3.61 10.84 -15.25
C ARG A 195 -3.81 10.75 -13.74
N LEU A 196 -4.91 11.29 -13.21
CA LEU A 196 -5.34 11.07 -11.83
C LEU A 196 -6.53 10.10 -11.83
N VAL A 197 -6.30 8.88 -11.36
CA VAL A 197 -7.27 7.79 -11.41
C VAL A 197 -7.77 7.49 -9.99
N THR A 198 -9.07 7.27 -9.84
CA THR A 198 -9.69 6.88 -8.56
C THR A 198 -10.30 5.49 -8.66
N ARG A 199 -10.12 4.67 -7.63
CA ARG A 199 -10.55 3.26 -7.58
C ARG A 199 -11.22 2.93 -6.25
N GLY A 200 -12.49 2.58 -6.26
CA GLY A 200 -13.25 2.15 -5.08
C GLY A 200 -13.09 0.66 -4.79
N VAL A 201 -12.00 0.26 -4.15
CA VAL A 201 -11.64 -1.15 -3.91
C VAL A 201 -11.72 -1.58 -2.44
N PHE A 202 -11.91 -0.64 -1.52
CA PHE A 202 -11.96 -0.91 -0.08
C PHE A 202 -13.37 -0.84 0.48
N ASP A 203 -13.68 -1.72 1.44
CA ASP A 203 -14.86 -1.56 2.29
C ASP A 203 -14.62 -0.51 3.40
N ASN A 204 -15.67 -0.21 4.18
CA ASN A 204 -15.59 0.77 5.28
C ASN A 204 -14.61 0.35 6.40
N GLN A 205 -14.21 -0.92 6.44
CA GLN A 205 -13.21 -1.45 7.37
C GLN A 205 -11.79 -1.38 6.80
N GLY A 206 -11.60 -0.86 5.58
CA GLY A 206 -10.33 -0.78 4.88
C GLY A 206 -9.87 -2.13 4.32
N ARG A 207 -10.79 -3.06 4.06
CA ARG A 207 -10.48 -4.37 3.48
C ARG A 207 -10.71 -4.32 1.98
N TRP A 208 -9.82 -4.98 1.24
CA TRP A 208 -10.04 -5.19 -0.18
C TRP A 208 -11.37 -5.91 -0.41
N ILE A 209 -12.23 -5.35 -1.26
CA ILE A 209 -13.51 -5.93 -1.64
C ILE A 209 -13.23 -7.10 -2.59
N GLU A 210 -13.71 -8.30 -2.24
CA GLU A 210 -13.55 -9.48 -3.08
C GLU A 210 -14.18 -9.27 -4.46
N GLY A 211 -13.49 -9.70 -5.52
CA GLY A 211 -13.90 -9.48 -6.91
C GLY A 211 -13.64 -8.08 -7.46
N SER A 212 -13.24 -7.10 -6.64
CA SER A 212 -12.80 -5.80 -7.16
C SER A 212 -11.47 -5.94 -7.91
N ALA A 213 -11.45 -5.47 -9.15
CA ALA A 213 -10.28 -5.60 -10.03
C ALA A 213 -9.15 -4.68 -9.58
N PHE A 214 -7.92 -5.20 -9.62
CA PHE A 214 -6.71 -4.40 -9.55
C PHE A 214 -6.27 -4.09 -10.98
N ALA A 215 -6.59 -2.87 -11.44
CA ALA A 215 -6.23 -2.37 -12.76
C ALA A 215 -5.41 -1.09 -12.61
N VAL A 216 -4.15 -1.20 -13.03
CA VAL A 216 -3.14 -0.13 -13.12
C VAL A 216 -2.79 0.07 -14.58
#